data_AF-A0A6L7QIH3-F1
#
_entry.id   AF-A0A6L7QIH3-F1
#
_cell.length_a   1.000
_cell.length_b   1.000
_cell.length_c   1.000
_cell.angle_alpha   90.00
_cell.angle_beta   90.00
_cell.angle_gamma   90.00
#
_symmetry.space_group_name_H-M   'P 1'
#
loop_
_entity.id
_entity.type
_entity.pdbx_description
1 polymer ?
#
loop_
_entity_poly.entity_id
_entity_poly.type
_entity_poly.pdbx_seq_one_letter_code
_entity_poly.pdbx_strand_id
1 'polypeptide(L)'
;MTASIAELRGKDRRYLRGLGNALRPTVYLGKEGLSAAVIRSLNEAYANSELVKVRCERNSPLDRREVGEQLAAATESHLVQVLGNTLLLYRPGPDDPQIALPE
;
A
#
# COMPACT_ATOMS: atom_id res chain seq x y z
N MET A 1 -7.84 -20.47 -3.69
CA MET A 1 -8.23 -20.11 -2.31
C MET A 1 -7.80 -18.67 -2.12
N THR A 2 -8.65 -17.73 -2.50
CA THR A 2 -8.33 -16.29 -2.44
C THR A 2 -8.95 -15.77 -1.16
N ALA A 3 -8.15 -15.43 -0.17
CA ALA A 3 -8.64 -14.77 1.04
C ALA A 3 -9.41 -13.53 0.59
N SER A 4 -10.67 -13.42 1.00
CA SER A 4 -11.52 -12.26 0.71
C SER A 4 -10.97 -11.05 1.46
N ILE A 5 -10.02 -10.39 0.82
CA ILE A 5 -9.46 -9.10 1.20
C ILE A 5 -10.64 -8.11 1.27
N ALA A 6 -10.99 -7.66 2.48
CA ALA A 6 -12.19 -6.87 2.75
C ALA A 6 -12.26 -5.61 1.87
N GLU A 7 -13.29 -5.49 1.03
CA GLU A 7 -13.35 -4.43 0.02
C GLU A 7 -13.42 -3.02 0.65
N LEU A 8 -12.42 -2.17 0.37
CA LEU A 8 -12.37 -0.80 0.91
C LEU A 8 -13.45 0.08 0.30
N ARG A 9 -14.39 0.56 1.12
CA ARG A 9 -15.45 1.49 0.72
C ARG A 9 -14.91 2.91 0.54
N GLY A 10 -15.67 3.77 -0.12
CA GLY A 10 -15.24 5.14 -0.41
C GLY A 10 -14.89 5.97 0.83
N LYS A 11 -15.59 5.74 1.95
CA LYS A 11 -15.32 6.37 3.26
C LYS A 11 -14.04 5.85 3.90
N ASP A 12 -13.79 4.55 3.84
CA ASP A 12 -12.56 3.90 4.32
C ASP A 12 -11.35 4.49 3.59
N ARG A 13 -11.42 4.57 2.26
CA ARG A 13 -10.38 5.20 1.45
C ARG A 13 -10.17 6.67 1.81
N ARG A 14 -11.22 7.43 2.14
CA ARG A 14 -11.08 8.84 2.54
C ARG A 14 -10.35 8.95 3.89
N TYR A 15 -10.71 8.11 4.84
CA TYR A 15 -10.09 8.04 6.15
C TYR A 15 -8.61 7.65 6.07
N LEU A 16 -8.30 6.56 5.36
CA LEU A 16 -6.94 6.08 5.12
C LEU A 16 -6.07 7.12 4.40
N ARG A 17 -6.63 7.87 3.45
CA ARG A 17 -5.93 9.00 2.81
C ARG A 17 -5.58 10.11 3.79
N GLY A 18 -6.50 10.43 4.71
CA GLY A 18 -6.27 11.38 5.78
C GLY A 18 -5.08 10.99 6.66
N LEU A 19 -5.06 9.75 7.13
CA LEU A 19 -3.95 9.17 7.90
C LEU A 19 -2.65 9.15 7.08
N GLY A 20 -2.77 8.74 5.82
CA GLY A 20 -1.68 8.64 4.88
C GLY A 20 -0.95 9.96 4.70
N ASN A 21 -1.61 11.12 4.66
CA ASN A 21 -0.96 12.41 4.40
C ASN A 21 0.22 12.72 5.34
N ALA A 22 0.11 12.39 6.63
CA ALA A 22 1.17 12.63 7.62
C ALA A 22 2.34 11.62 7.54
N LEU A 23 2.14 10.48 6.88
CA LEU A 23 3.16 9.42 6.80
C LEU A 23 4.29 9.79 5.84
N ARG A 24 5.49 9.31 6.13
CA ARG A 24 6.63 9.36 5.21
C ARG A 24 6.73 8.03 4.44
N PRO A 25 7.21 8.03 3.18
CA PRO A 25 7.51 6.80 2.48
C PRO A 25 8.57 5.98 3.20
N THR A 26 8.26 4.71 3.46
CA THR A 26 9.18 3.76 4.11
C THR A 26 9.77 2.78 3.11
N VAL A 27 9.07 2.52 2.00
CA VAL A 27 9.53 1.64 0.91
C VAL A 27 9.77 2.46 -0.36
N TYR A 28 10.79 2.08 -1.12
CA TYR A 28 11.18 2.74 -2.36
C TYR A 28 11.16 1.74 -3.52
N LEU A 29 10.56 2.15 -4.63
CA LEU A 29 10.44 1.36 -5.84
C LEU A 29 11.32 1.98 -6.93
N GLY A 30 12.33 1.22 -7.35
CA GLY A 30 13.26 1.60 -8.41
C GLY A 30 12.70 1.36 -9.82
N LYS A 31 13.59 1.38 -10.80
CA LYS A 31 13.23 1.21 -12.23
C LYS A 31 12.67 -0.17 -12.58
N GLU A 32 13.09 -1.21 -11.88
CA GLU A 32 12.63 -2.58 -12.10
C GLU A 32 11.19 -2.82 -11.62
N GLY A 33 10.66 -1.93 -10.77
CA GLY A 33 9.28 -2.04 -10.30
C GLY A 33 9.09 -3.09 -9.23
N LEU A 34 8.21 -4.05 -9.52
CA LEU A 34 7.90 -5.16 -8.63
C LEU A 34 9.09 -6.14 -8.61
N SER A 35 9.74 -6.23 -7.45
CA SER A 35 10.79 -7.22 -7.21
C SER A 35 10.56 -7.93 -5.88
N ALA A 36 11.14 -9.12 -5.73
CA ALA A 36 11.07 -9.87 -4.47
C ALA A 36 11.62 -9.05 -3.28
N ALA A 37 12.62 -8.20 -3.52
CA ALA A 37 13.16 -7.30 -2.51
C ALA A 37 12.10 -6.26 -2.07
N VAL A 38 11.38 -5.64 -3.00
CA VAL A 38 10.32 -4.67 -2.70
C VAL A 38 9.16 -5.34 -1.94
N ILE A 39 8.75 -6.54 -2.37
CA ILE A 39 7.70 -7.32 -1.69
C ILE A 39 8.13 -7.65 -0.25
N ARG A 40 9.38 -8.08 -0.05
CA ARG A 40 9.93 -8.36 1.27
C ARG A 40 9.94 -7.11 2.16
N SER A 41 10.42 -5.98 1.64
CA SER A 41 10.42 -4.70 2.38
C SER A 41 9.01 -4.21 2.72
N LEU A 42 8.04 -4.42 1.82
CA LEU A 42 6.62 -4.13 2.11
C LEU A 42 6.10 -5.01 3.25
N ASN A 43 6.36 -6.31 3.22
CA ASN A 43 5.95 -7.22 4.28
C ASN A 43 6.58 -6.88 5.64
N GLU A 44 7.85 -6.48 5.65
CA GLU A 44 8.53 -5.98 6.86
C GLU A 44 7.91 -4.66 7.35
N ALA A 45 7.54 -3.74 6.45
CA ALA A 45 6.84 -2.52 6.81
C ALA A 45 5.46 -2.83 7.41
N TYR A 46 4.73 -3.78 6.84
CA TYR A 46 3.43 -4.22 7.35
C TYR A 46 3.48 -4.90 8.71
N ALA A 47 4.63 -5.41 9.14
CA ALA A 47 4.78 -5.97 10.48
C ALA A 47 4.68 -4.90 11.58
N ASN A 48 4.96 -3.63 11.26
CA ASN A 48 4.95 -2.52 12.21
C ASN A 48 3.87 -1.46 11.91
N SER A 49 3.25 -1.50 10.73
CA SER A 49 2.33 -0.47 10.28
C SER A 49 1.36 -1.00 9.25
N GLU A 50 0.06 -0.81 9.45
CA GLU A 50 -0.96 -1.27 8.51
C GLU A 50 -1.08 -0.41 7.25
N LEU A 51 -0.61 0.85 7.34
CA LEU A 51 -0.64 1.82 6.26
C LEU A 51 0.78 2.18 5.85
N VAL A 52 1.14 1.88 4.61
CA VAL A 52 2.50 2.03 4.09
C VAL A 52 2.52 2.93 2.86
N LYS A 53 3.50 3.84 2.83
CA LYS A 53 3.79 4.66 1.65
C LYS A 53 4.98 4.10 0.89
N VAL A 54 4.77 3.82 -0.40
CA VAL A 54 5.80 3.38 -1.34
C VAL A 54 6.14 4.52 -2.28
N ARG A 55 7.39 4.95 -2.34
CA ARG A 55 7.82 5.99 -3.28
C ARG A 55 8.44 5.38 -4.52
N CYS A 56 7.86 5.65 -5.67
CA CYS A 56 8.42 5.31 -6.97
C CYS A 56 9.49 6.33 -7.38
N GLU A 57 10.55 5.85 -8.03
CA GLU A 57 11.55 6.71 -8.65
C GLU A 57 10.90 7.58 -9.74
N ARG A 58 11.28 8.87 -9.81
CA ARG A 58 10.60 9.86 -10.67
C ARG A 58 10.64 9.48 -12.16
N ASN A 59 11.71 8.82 -12.58
CA ASN A 59 11.98 8.44 -13.96
C ASN A 59 11.59 6.98 -14.26
N SER A 60 10.84 6.33 -13.37
CA SER A 60 10.35 4.99 -13.64
C SER A 60 9.34 5.04 -14.80
N PRO A 61 9.53 4.22 -15.86
CA PRO A 61 8.61 4.15 -17.00
C PRO A 61 7.29 3.44 -16.65
N LEU A 62 7.18 2.91 -15.43
CA LEU A 62 6.05 2.09 -15.00
C LEU A 62 4.80 2.93 -14.71
N ASP A 63 3.64 2.36 -15.04
CA ASP A 63 2.37 2.90 -14.57
C ASP A 63 2.26 2.65 -13.06
N ARG A 64 2.18 3.75 -12.30
CA ARG A 64 2.13 3.73 -10.84
C ARG A 64 0.88 3.04 -10.32
N ARG A 65 -0.24 3.17 -11.02
CA ARG A 65 -1.49 2.53 -10.65
C ARG A 65 -1.38 1.03 -10.86
N GLU A 66 -0.91 0.62 -12.05
CA GLU A 66 -0.74 -0.79 -12.37
C GLU A 66 0.23 -1.47 -11.41
N VAL A 67 1.40 -0.87 -11.17
CA VAL A 67 2.37 -1.36 -10.19
C VAL A 67 1.78 -1.38 -8.78
N GLY A 68 1.00 -0.38 -8.40
CA GLY A 68 0.32 -0.35 -7.11
C GLY A 68 -0.68 -1.48 -6.95
N GLU A 69 -1.45 -1.80 -8.00
CA GLU A 69 -2.40 -2.91 -8.02
C GLU A 69 -1.66 -4.27 -7.97
N GLN A 70 -0.54 -4.41 -8.68
CA GLN A 70 0.30 -5.60 -8.62
C GLN A 70 0.94 -5.81 -7.25
N LEU A 71 1.49 -4.75 -6.64
CA LEU A 71 2.03 -4.78 -5.27
C LEU A 71 0.93 -5.14 -4.27
N ALA A 72 -0.25 -4.52 -4.42
CA ALA A 72 -1.40 -4.80 -3.58
C ALA A 72 -1.79 -6.28 -3.61
N ALA A 73 -1.90 -6.86 -4.81
CA ALA A 73 -2.17 -8.28 -4.98
C ALA A 73 -1.07 -9.17 -4.40
N ALA A 74 0.21 -8.83 -4.63
CA ALA A 74 1.35 -9.63 -4.17
C ALA A 74 1.54 -9.64 -2.65
N THR A 75 1.08 -8.61 -1.94
CA THR A 75 1.23 -8.50 -0.47
C THR A 75 -0.09 -8.62 0.27
N GLU A 76 -1.16 -9.06 -0.40
CA GLU A 76 -2.52 -9.18 0.15
C GLU A 76 -2.99 -7.88 0.81
N SER A 77 -2.78 -6.77 0.12
CA SER A 77 -3.09 -5.42 0.58
C SER A 77 -3.94 -4.67 -0.44
N HIS A 78 -4.30 -3.43 -0.13
CA HIS A 78 -5.13 -2.59 -0.96
C HIS A 78 -4.40 -1.34 -1.42
N LEU A 79 -4.55 -1.02 -2.70
CA LEU A 79 -4.21 0.30 -3.22
C LEU A 79 -5.27 1.32 -2.80
N VAL A 80 -4.92 2.16 -1.83
CA VAL A 80 -5.79 3.22 -1.31
C VAL A 80 -5.78 4.41 -2.27
N GLN A 81 -4.58 4.87 -2.65
CA GLN A 81 -4.39 6.05 -3.49
C GLN A 81 -3.02 6.04 -4.18
N VAL A 82 -2.96 6.62 -5.38
CA VAL A 82 -1.73 7.05 -6.04
C VAL A 82 -1.58 8.57 -5.87
N LEU A 83 -0.50 9.01 -5.23
CA LEU A 83 -0.14 10.41 -4.97
C LEU A 83 1.12 10.80 -5.75
N GLY A 84 0.95 11.17 -7.01
CA GLY A 84 2.08 11.52 -7.90
C GLY A 84 3.05 10.34 -8.04
N ASN A 85 4.20 10.41 -7.38
CA ASN A 85 5.21 9.34 -7.37
C ASN A 85 5.18 8.49 -6.09
N THR A 86 4.12 8.58 -5.28
CA THR A 86 3.98 7.78 -4.06
C THR A 86 2.69 6.98 -4.14
N LEU A 87 2.73 5.73 -3.71
CA LEU A 87 1.60 4.84 -3.57
C LEU A 87 1.27 4.73 -2.09
N LEU A 88 -0.02 4.74 -1.77
CA LEU A 88 -0.52 4.48 -0.42
C LEU A 88 -1.20 3.11 -0.44
N LEU A 89 -0.60 2.16 0.29
CA LEU A 89 -1.08 0.80 0.41
C LEU A 89 -1.52 0.52 1.84
N TYR A 90 -2.62 -0.21 2.00
CA TYR A 90 -3.18 -0.59 3.30
C TYR A 90 -3.33 -2.10 3.39
N ARG A 91 -2.81 -2.69 4.46
CA ARG A 91 -3.04 -4.11 4.80
C ARG A 91 -3.58 -4.20 6.23
N PRO A 92 -4.80 -4.71 6.44
CA PRO A 92 -5.30 -4.95 7.79
C PRO A 92 -4.41 -5.98 8.50
N GLY A 93 -4.15 -5.79 9.79
CA GLY A 93 -3.52 -6.79 10.64
C GLY A 93 -4.39 -8.07 10.74
N PRO A 94 -3.78 -9.25 10.90
CA PRO A 94 -4.51 -10.53 10.92
C PRO A 94 -5.41 -10.70 12.16
N ASP A 95 -5.02 -10.16 13.31
CA ASP A 95 -5.68 -10.42 14.60
C ASP A 95 -6.38 -9.19 15.20
N ASP A 96 -5.78 -8.00 15.13
CA ASP A 96 -6.33 -6.77 15.71
C ASP A 96 -5.95 -5.54 14.89
N PRO A 97 -6.83 -5.11 13.95
CA PRO A 97 -6.52 -3.99 13.08
C PRO A 97 -6.42 -2.69 13.86
N GLN A 98 -5.20 -2.12 13.92
CA GLN A 98 -4.91 -0.90 14.66
C GLN A 98 -5.61 0.34 14.06
N ILE A 99 -5.89 0.29 12.76
CA ILE A 99 -6.65 1.31 12.05
C ILE A 99 -8.12 0.92 12.04
N ALA A 100 -8.88 1.52 12.96
CA ALA A 100 -10.34 1.42 12.96
C ALA A 100 -10.92 2.14 11.73
N LEU A 101 -11.44 1.37 10.77
CA LEU A 101 -12.13 1.91 9.61
C LEU A 101 -13.53 2.41 10.00
N PRO A 102 -13.98 3.55 9.44
CA PRO A 102 -15.29 4.10 9.74
C PRO A 102 -16.42 3.20 9.20
N GLU A 103 -17.45 2.96 10.03
CA GLU A 103 -18.60 2.11 9.67
C GLU A 103 -19.43 2.60 8.52
#